data_AF-A0A1S2N470-F1
#
_entry.id   AF-A0A1S2N470-F1
#
_cell.length_a   1.000
_cell.length_b   1.000
_cell.length_c   1.000
_cell.angle_alpha   90.00
_cell.angle_beta   90.00
_cell.angle_gamma   90.00
#
_symmetry.space_group_name_H-M   'P 1'
#
loop_
_entity.id
_entity.type
_entity.pdbx_description
1 polymer ?
#
loop_
_entity_poly.entity_id
_entity_poly.type
_entity_poly.pdbx_seq_one_letter_code
_entity_poly.pdbx_strand_id
1 'polypeptide(L)'
;MDMMDTLGLVAPGALTGAGAAAQERLRALAEQARTCSRQIHGAGEQAAEATRIEWESEAAQLFRAGMSRHGSQVVLARDQLEQAAVELELAGEQIRAHLEGLATALAAARDRLGQALHRETQRLLDGVQELAGDTVEAGRRALESVEVCGARAAAEALGGDPLAAGVRSALAQAGVR
;
A
#
# COMPACT_ATOMS: atom_id res chain seq x y z
N MET A 1 11.69 -7.70 9.55
CA MET A 1 11.87 -6.52 8.70
C MET A 1 11.11 -6.82 7.42
N ASP A 2 9.98 -6.14 7.23
CA ASP A 2 9.04 -6.42 6.14
C ASP A 2 9.69 -5.99 4.81
N MET A 3 9.73 -6.88 3.82
CA MET A 3 10.42 -6.67 2.52
C MET A 3 9.84 -5.47 1.74
N MET A 4 8.71 -4.95 2.20
CA MET A 4 7.97 -3.81 1.65
C MET A 4 8.37 -2.45 2.22
N ASP A 5 8.87 -2.38 3.47
CA ASP A 5 9.48 -1.14 4.01
C ASP A 5 10.70 -0.75 3.16
N THR A 6 11.31 -1.74 2.49
CA THR A 6 12.49 -1.59 1.64
C THR A 6 12.17 -0.98 0.26
N LEU A 7 10.90 -0.97 -0.16
CA LEU A 7 10.46 -0.39 -1.46
C LEU A 7 10.08 1.10 -1.37
N GLY A 8 10.22 1.73 -0.21
CA GLY A 8 9.92 3.17 -0.03
C GLY A 8 8.44 3.55 -0.19
N LEU A 9 7.53 2.57 -0.17
CA LEU A 9 6.09 2.81 -0.23
C LEU A 9 5.61 3.23 1.15
N VAL A 10 5.11 4.46 1.28
CA VAL A 10 4.50 4.99 2.51
C VAL A 10 3.41 4.02 2.97
N ALA A 11 3.53 3.48 4.19
CA ALA A 11 2.51 2.57 4.71
C ALA A 11 1.13 3.26 4.75
N PRO A 12 0.02 2.59 4.37
CA PRO A 12 -1.33 3.15 4.44
C PRO A 12 -1.66 3.77 5.81
N GLY A 13 -1.15 3.17 6.90
CA GLY A 13 -1.30 3.69 8.25
C GLY A 13 -0.64 5.07 8.49
N ALA A 14 0.45 5.37 7.77
CA ALA A 14 1.09 6.68 7.84
C ALA A 14 0.25 7.77 7.18
N LEU A 15 -0.44 7.45 6.07
CA LEU A 15 -1.37 8.38 5.41
C LEU A 15 -2.58 8.68 6.29
N THR A 16 -3.19 7.66 6.89
CA THR A 16 -4.30 7.85 7.84
C THR A 16 -3.87 8.64 9.08
N GLY A 17 -2.68 8.35 9.62
CA GLY A 17 -2.11 9.08 10.75
C GLY A 17 -1.83 10.55 10.42
N ALA A 18 -1.27 10.83 9.24
CA ALA A 18 -1.04 12.20 8.77
C ALA A 18 -2.36 12.96 8.59
N GLY A 19 -3.41 12.32 8.06
CA GLY A 19 -4.73 12.93 7.93
C GLY A 19 -5.36 13.29 9.27
N ALA A 20 -5.30 12.38 10.25
CA ALA A 20 -5.78 12.65 11.60
C ALA A 20 -4.98 13.79 12.26
N ALA A 21 -3.65 13.80 12.14
CA ALA A 21 -2.81 14.85 12.69
C ALA A 21 -3.06 16.22 12.04
N ALA A 22 -3.27 16.26 10.72
CA ALA A 22 -3.59 17.48 10.00
C ALA A 22 -4.96 18.04 10.43
N GLN A 23 -5.99 17.19 10.53
CA GLN A 23 -7.30 17.60 11.02
C GLN A 23 -7.22 18.16 12.44
N GLU A 24 -6.52 17.47 13.35
CA GLU A 24 -6.38 17.90 14.74
C GLU A 24 -5.69 19.27 14.82
N ARG A 25 -4.65 19.49 14.02
CA ARG A 25 -3.94 20.78 13.99
C ARG A 25 -4.81 21.91 13.46
N LEU A 26 -5.62 21.66 12.43
CA LEU A 26 -6.55 22.66 11.89
C LEU A 26 -7.71 22.94 12.86
N ARG A 27 -8.20 21.91 13.56
CA ARG A 27 -9.18 22.07 14.64
C ARG A 27 -8.64 22.91 15.79
N ALA A 28 -7.38 22.69 16.18
CA ALA A 28 -6.73 23.52 17.19
C ALA A 28 -6.60 24.99 16.75
N LEU A 29 -6.28 25.25 15.48
CA LEU A 29 -6.26 26.61 14.92
C LEU A 29 -7.66 27.24 14.89
N ALA A 30 -8.69 26.47 14.55
CA ALA A 30 -10.08 26.94 14.59
C ALA A 30 -10.50 27.34 16.02
N GLU A 31 -10.12 26.55 17.03
CA GLU A 31 -10.41 26.89 18.42
C GLU A 31 -9.63 28.13 18.90
N GLN A 32 -8.40 28.33 18.41
CA GLN A 32 -7.65 29.56 18.65
C GLN A 32 -8.35 30.78 18.03
N ALA A 33 -8.86 30.65 16.80
CA ALA A 33 -9.63 31.71 16.14
C ALA A 33 -10.91 32.06 16.91
N ARG A 34 -11.67 31.05 17.38
CA ARG A 34 -12.87 31.25 18.23
C ARG A 34 -12.52 31.88 19.57
N THR A 35 -11.40 31.48 20.18
CA THR A 35 -10.93 32.10 21.42
C THR A 35 -10.59 33.57 21.21
N CYS A 36 -9.91 33.91 20.12
CA CYS A 36 -9.61 35.29 19.74
C CYS A 36 -10.89 36.09 19.48
N SER A 37 -11.86 35.51 18.76
CA SER A 37 -13.19 36.09 18.51
C SER A 37 -13.91 36.46 19.82
N ARG A 38 -13.94 35.54 20.80
CA ARG A 38 -14.52 35.79 22.14
C ARG A 38 -13.78 36.89 22.90
N GLN A 39 -12.45 36.93 22.84
CA GLN A 39 -11.64 37.97 23.49
C GLN A 39 -11.90 39.35 22.87
N ILE A 40 -11.96 39.44 21.55
CA ILE A 40 -12.28 40.67 20.81
C ILE A 40 -13.69 41.14 21.16
N HIS A 41 -14.66 40.22 21.24
CA HIS A 41 -16.02 40.55 21.63
C HIS A 41 -16.09 41.13 23.05
N GLY A 42 -15.45 40.48 24.03
CA GLY A 42 -15.41 40.97 25.40
C GLY A 42 -14.69 42.32 25.55
N ALA A 43 -13.60 42.53 24.81
CA ALA A 43 -12.92 43.83 24.76
C ALA A 43 -13.81 44.92 24.13
N GLY A 44 -14.58 44.57 23.09
CA GLY A 44 -15.55 45.46 22.47
C GLY A 44 -16.69 45.86 23.42
N GLU A 45 -17.20 44.92 24.20
CA GLU A 45 -18.22 45.20 25.23
C GLU A 45 -17.68 46.13 26.32
N GLN A 46 -16.45 45.91 26.80
CA GLN A 46 -15.80 46.79 27.77
C GLN A 46 -15.62 48.21 27.22
N ALA A 47 -15.24 48.33 25.94
CA ALA A 47 -15.10 49.62 25.27
C ALA A 47 -16.45 50.33 25.04
N ALA A 48 -17.52 49.57 24.80
CA ALA A 48 -18.89 50.06 24.71
C ALA A 48 -19.45 50.53 26.07
N GLU A 49 -19.06 49.87 27.16
CA GLU A 49 -19.41 50.30 28.51
C GLU A 49 -18.69 51.62 28.87
N ALA A 50 -17.40 51.73 28.56
CA ALA A 50 -16.59 52.93 28.79
C ALA A 50 -17.04 54.16 27.99
N THR A 51 -17.87 53.98 26.96
CA THR A 51 -18.42 55.06 26.13
C THR A 51 -19.75 55.63 26.62
N ARG A 52 -20.31 55.09 27.71
CA ARG A 52 -21.49 55.66 28.38
C ARG A 52 -21.11 56.90 29.20
N ILE A 53 -20.79 57.97 28.50
CA ILE A 53 -20.49 59.28 29.10
C ILE A 53 -21.72 60.18 29.02
N GLU A 54 -22.12 60.78 30.15
CA GLU A 54 -23.29 61.68 30.26
C GLU A 54 -23.04 63.09 29.71
N TRP A 55 -21.80 63.45 29.38
CA TRP A 55 -21.47 64.79 28.89
C TRP A 55 -21.90 65.02 27.44
N GLU A 56 -22.56 66.17 27.20
CA GLU A 56 -22.95 66.65 25.88
C GLU A 56 -22.03 67.77 25.39
N SER A 57 -21.20 67.45 24.40
CA SER A 57 -20.36 68.39 23.66
C SER A 57 -20.03 67.86 22.27
N GLU A 58 -19.49 68.72 21.40
CA GLU A 58 -18.97 68.30 20.08
C GLU A 58 -17.87 67.23 20.20
N ALA A 59 -16.99 67.35 21.20
CA ALA A 59 -15.97 66.35 21.50
C ALA A 59 -16.59 65.00 21.88
N ALA A 60 -17.66 65.00 22.69
CA ALA A 60 -18.38 63.79 23.07
C ALA A 60 -19.09 63.14 21.86
N GLN A 61 -19.62 63.94 20.93
CA GLN A 61 -20.21 63.43 19.67
C GLN A 61 -19.16 62.78 18.77
N LEU A 62 -18.01 63.43 18.57
CA LEU A 62 -16.90 62.88 17.77
C LEU A 62 -16.36 61.58 18.38
N PHE A 63 -16.22 61.54 19.70
CA PHE A 63 -15.81 60.32 20.41
C PHE A 63 -16.81 59.18 20.20
N ARG A 64 -18.11 59.39 20.40
CA ARG A 64 -19.15 58.37 20.16
C ARG A 64 -19.18 57.89 18.71
N ALA A 65 -19.00 58.79 17.74
CA ALA A 65 -18.93 58.44 16.33
C ALA A 65 -17.68 57.58 16.01
N GLY A 66 -16.52 57.94 16.57
CA GLY A 66 -15.30 57.15 16.45
C GLY A 66 -15.45 55.75 17.05
N MET A 67 -16.06 55.66 18.23
CA MET A 67 -16.29 54.40 18.93
C MET A 67 -17.32 53.51 18.24
N SER A 68 -18.37 54.09 17.64
CA SER A 68 -19.34 53.33 16.83
C SER A 68 -18.68 52.72 15.60
N ARG A 69 -17.78 53.46 14.94
CA ARG A 69 -17.00 52.95 13.81
C ARG A 69 -16.06 51.83 14.25
N HIS A 70 -15.36 52.01 15.36
CA HIS A 70 -14.49 50.97 15.91
C HIS A 70 -15.28 49.71 16.29
N GLY A 71 -16.42 49.84 16.96
CA GLY A 71 -17.31 48.73 17.28
C GLY A 71 -17.78 47.97 16.03
N SER A 72 -18.09 48.67 14.95
CA SER A 72 -18.45 48.03 13.67
C SER A 72 -17.28 47.22 13.08
N GLN A 73 -16.04 47.72 13.18
CA GLN A 73 -14.84 47.00 12.75
C GLN A 73 -14.56 45.77 13.61
N VAL A 74 -14.79 45.87 14.93
CA VAL A 74 -14.65 44.76 15.89
C VAL A 74 -15.63 43.63 15.54
N VAL A 75 -16.90 43.95 15.26
CA VAL A 75 -17.90 42.95 14.84
C VAL A 75 -17.48 42.27 13.54
N LEU A 76 -17.04 43.05 12.54
CA LEU A 76 -16.58 42.48 11.26
C LEU A 76 -15.36 41.56 11.45
N ALA A 77 -14.38 41.96 12.27
CA ALA A 77 -13.21 41.14 12.56
C ALA A 77 -13.60 39.82 13.28
N ARG A 78 -14.55 39.89 14.21
CA ARG A 78 -15.11 38.71 14.89
C ARG A 78 -15.75 37.75 13.89
N ASP A 79 -16.61 38.27 13.00
CA ASP A 79 -17.32 37.45 12.02
C ASP A 79 -16.33 36.80 11.03
N GLN A 80 -15.25 37.49 10.66
CA GLN A 80 -14.16 36.93 9.86
C GLN A 80 -13.41 35.80 10.60
N LEU A 81 -13.18 35.92 11.90
CA LEU A 81 -12.53 34.87 12.71
C LEU A 81 -13.42 33.63 12.86
N GLU A 82 -14.72 33.81 13.06
CA GLU A 82 -15.67 32.69 13.11
C GLU A 82 -15.75 31.98 11.76
N GLN A 83 -15.82 32.74 10.66
CA GLN A 83 -15.80 32.19 9.31
C GLN A 83 -14.50 31.40 9.05
N ALA A 84 -13.35 31.97 9.40
CA ALA A 84 -12.06 31.29 9.27
C ALA A 84 -11.99 30.00 10.10
N ALA A 85 -12.56 29.99 11.30
CA ALA A 85 -12.62 28.78 12.13
C ALA A 85 -13.42 27.65 11.46
N VAL A 86 -14.56 27.98 10.85
CA VAL A 86 -15.38 27.02 10.09
C VAL A 86 -14.62 26.49 8.87
N GLU A 87 -13.95 27.37 8.12
CA GLU A 87 -13.17 26.99 6.94
C GLU A 87 -11.98 26.09 7.30
N LEU A 88 -11.31 26.33 8.43
CA LEU A 88 -10.23 25.48 8.93
C LEU A 88 -10.72 24.08 9.30
N GLU A 89 -11.87 23.97 9.98
CA GLU A 89 -12.46 22.68 10.33
C GLU A 89 -12.84 21.89 9.07
N LEU A 90 -13.50 22.55 8.11
CA LEU A 90 -13.87 21.94 6.83
C LEU A 90 -12.63 21.49 6.04
N ALA A 91 -11.59 22.31 5.96
CA ALA A 91 -10.33 21.95 5.32
C ALA A 91 -9.68 20.75 5.99
N GLY A 92 -9.73 20.66 7.32
CA GLY A 92 -9.22 19.52 8.07
C GLY A 92 -9.96 18.23 7.77
N GLU A 93 -11.29 18.27 7.69
CA GLU A 93 -12.10 17.13 7.28
C GLU A 93 -11.81 16.67 5.85
N GLN A 94 -11.67 17.62 4.92
CA GLN A 94 -11.34 17.33 3.53
C GLN A 94 -9.96 16.69 3.38
N ILE A 95 -8.95 17.22 4.07
CA ILE A 95 -7.60 16.65 4.07
C ILE A 95 -7.61 15.23 4.63
N ARG A 96 -8.31 15.00 5.76
CA ARG A 96 -8.43 13.65 6.33
C ARG A 96 -9.08 12.70 5.33
N ALA A 97 -10.24 13.05 4.78
CA ALA A 97 -10.96 12.21 3.83
C ALA A 97 -10.11 11.89 2.58
N HIS A 98 -9.36 12.87 2.08
CA HIS A 98 -8.47 12.66 0.93
C HIS A 98 -7.35 11.67 1.24
N LEU A 99 -6.70 11.81 2.41
CA LEU A 99 -5.61 10.92 2.82
C LEU A 99 -6.11 9.51 3.17
N GLU A 100 -7.29 9.38 3.77
CA GLU A 100 -7.96 8.08 3.97
C GLU A 100 -8.30 7.40 2.63
N GLY A 101 -8.76 8.17 1.64
CA GLY A 101 -9.00 7.68 0.28
C GLY A 101 -7.73 7.17 -0.39
N LEU A 102 -6.63 7.92 -0.28
CA LEU A 102 -5.32 7.51 -0.79
C LEU A 102 -4.77 6.27 -0.08
N ALA A 103 -4.91 6.19 1.24
CA ALA A 103 -4.52 5.01 2.01
C ALA A 103 -5.27 3.76 1.53
N THR A 104 -6.59 3.87 1.31
CA THR A 104 -7.42 2.79 0.79
C THR A 104 -6.99 2.37 -0.61
N ALA A 105 -6.76 3.33 -1.51
CA ALA A 105 -6.30 3.06 -2.87
C ALA A 105 -4.93 2.37 -2.88
N LEU A 106 -4.01 2.80 -2.03
CA LEU A 106 -2.69 2.21 -1.89
C LEU A 106 -2.75 0.77 -1.35
N ALA A 107 -3.58 0.52 -0.33
CA ALA A 107 -3.79 -0.83 0.19
C ALA A 107 -4.35 -1.77 -0.91
N ALA A 108 -5.35 -1.31 -1.66
CA ALA A 108 -5.92 -2.09 -2.76
C ALA A 108 -4.90 -2.36 -3.88
N ALA A 109 -4.07 -1.37 -4.23
CA ALA A 109 -3.00 -1.53 -5.22
C ALA A 109 -1.96 -2.55 -4.75
N ARG A 110 -1.59 -2.50 -3.46
CA ARG A 110 -0.67 -3.45 -2.84
C ARG A 110 -1.22 -4.88 -2.89
N ASP A 111 -2.48 -5.08 -2.55
CA ASP A 111 -3.09 -6.41 -2.56
C ASP A 111 -3.16 -6.98 -3.99
N ARG A 112 -3.48 -6.15 -4.99
CA ARG A 112 -3.46 -6.56 -6.40
C ARG A 112 -2.07 -6.96 -6.87
N LEU A 113 -1.04 -6.19 -6.50
CA LEU A 113 0.36 -6.51 -6.82
C LEU A 113 0.81 -7.79 -6.13
N GLY A 114 0.47 -7.97 -4.85
CA GLY A 114 0.76 -9.21 -4.11
C GLY A 114 0.13 -10.44 -4.77
N GLN A 115 -1.14 -10.35 -5.18
CA GLN A 115 -1.82 -11.43 -5.90
C GLN A 115 -1.22 -11.70 -7.28
N ALA A 116 -0.83 -10.65 -8.02
CA ALA A 116 -0.21 -10.79 -9.33
C ALA A 116 1.16 -11.47 -9.22
N LEU A 117 1.99 -11.03 -8.27
CA LEU A 117 3.29 -11.65 -7.97
C LEU A 117 3.13 -13.09 -7.51
N HIS A 118 2.16 -13.37 -6.63
CA HIS A 118 1.90 -14.74 -6.18
C HIS A 118 1.52 -15.66 -7.34
N ARG A 119 0.64 -15.20 -8.25
CA ARG A 119 0.26 -15.96 -9.45
C ARG A 119 1.45 -16.21 -10.37
N GLU A 120 2.31 -15.21 -10.57
CA GLU A 120 3.47 -15.34 -11.44
C GLU A 120 4.54 -16.26 -10.83
N THR A 121 4.80 -16.14 -9.52
CA THR A 121 5.68 -17.05 -8.80
C THR A 121 5.16 -18.49 -8.89
N GLN A 122 3.86 -18.71 -8.73
CA GLN A 122 3.28 -20.05 -8.86
C GLN A 122 3.48 -20.62 -10.28
N ARG A 123 3.23 -19.82 -11.33
CA ARG A 123 3.49 -20.25 -12.71
C ARG A 123 4.95 -20.61 -12.96
N LEU A 124 5.87 -19.83 -12.42
CA LEU A 124 7.30 -20.11 -12.53
C LEU A 124 7.68 -21.40 -11.79
N LEU A 125 7.12 -21.64 -10.60
CA LEU A 125 7.33 -22.88 -9.85
C LEU A 125 6.76 -24.09 -10.60
N ASP A 126 5.54 -23.98 -11.12
CA ASP A 126 4.89 -25.04 -11.89
C ASP A 126 5.72 -25.37 -13.15
N GLY A 127 6.21 -24.35 -13.88
CA GLY A 127 7.07 -24.54 -15.06
C GLY A 127 8.43 -25.15 -14.74
N VAL A 128 9.05 -24.81 -13.60
CA VAL A 128 10.29 -25.46 -13.14
C VAL A 128 10.03 -26.93 -12.80
N GLN A 129 8.90 -27.24 -12.17
CA GLN A 129 8.53 -28.59 -11.80
C GLN A 129 8.26 -29.47 -13.04
N GLU A 130 7.61 -28.91 -14.07
CA GLU A 130 7.40 -29.57 -15.36
C GLU A 130 8.74 -29.88 -16.05
N LEU A 131 9.64 -28.90 -16.14
CA LEU A 131 10.96 -29.06 -16.74
C LEU A 131 11.81 -30.13 -16.02
N ALA A 132 11.71 -30.18 -14.69
CA ALA A 132 12.35 -31.21 -13.88
C ALA A 132 11.76 -32.61 -14.14
N GLY A 133 10.44 -32.72 -14.32
CA GLY A 133 9.77 -33.96 -14.70
C GLY A 133 10.23 -34.46 -16.07
N ASP A 134 10.25 -33.58 -17.07
CA ASP A 134 10.67 -33.91 -18.44
C ASP A 134 12.11 -34.39 -18.51
N THR A 135 13.01 -33.76 -17.74
CA THR A 135 14.42 -34.15 -17.68
C THR A 135 14.63 -35.51 -17.00
N VAL A 136 13.90 -35.80 -15.91
CA VAL A 136 13.93 -37.13 -15.26
C VAL A 136 13.42 -38.21 -16.20
N GLU A 137 12.33 -37.94 -16.89
CA GLU A 137 11.70 -38.87 -17.83
C GLU A 137 12.58 -39.12 -19.08
N ALA A 138 13.23 -38.08 -19.61
CA ALA A 138 14.23 -38.21 -20.67
C ALA A 138 15.44 -39.03 -20.21
N GLY A 139 15.91 -38.82 -18.98
CA GLY A 139 16.99 -39.60 -18.37
C GLY A 139 16.63 -41.08 -18.22
N ARG A 140 15.40 -41.38 -17.77
CA ARG A 140 14.88 -42.75 -17.67
C ARG A 140 14.87 -43.47 -19.02
N ARG A 141 14.35 -42.82 -20.07
CA ARG A 141 14.34 -43.39 -21.43
C ARG A 141 15.74 -43.64 -21.98
N ALA A 142 16.69 -42.75 -21.67
CA ALA A 142 18.08 -42.94 -22.07
C ALA A 142 18.71 -44.16 -21.38
N LEU A 143 18.46 -44.35 -20.08
CA LEU A 143 18.93 -45.52 -19.34
C LEU A 143 18.30 -46.82 -19.85
N GLU A 144 16.99 -46.84 -20.08
CA GLU A 144 16.28 -47.99 -20.67
C GLU A 144 16.84 -48.34 -22.06
N SER A 145 17.15 -47.34 -22.88
CA SER A 145 17.79 -47.55 -24.18
C SER A 145 19.20 -48.14 -24.06
N VAL A 146 19.99 -47.73 -23.06
CA VAL A 146 21.34 -48.27 -22.82
C VAL A 146 21.26 -49.72 -22.34
N GLU A 147 20.31 -50.05 -21.46
CA GLU A 147 20.08 -51.42 -21.01
C GLU A 147 19.65 -52.34 -22.16
N VAL A 148 18.75 -51.89 -23.04
CA VAL A 148 18.32 -52.65 -24.22
C VAL A 148 19.49 -52.85 -25.19
N CYS A 149 20.31 -51.83 -25.45
CA CYS A 149 21.50 -51.95 -26.28
C CYS A 149 22.55 -52.88 -25.63
N GLY A 150 22.74 -52.81 -24.32
CA GLY A 150 23.63 -53.70 -23.57
C GLY A 150 23.17 -55.15 -23.58
N ALA A 151 21.87 -55.40 -23.39
CA ALA A 151 21.27 -56.72 -23.48
C ALA A 151 21.37 -57.30 -24.89
N ARG A 152 21.19 -56.47 -25.93
CA ARG A 152 21.38 -56.87 -27.32
C ARG A 152 22.85 -57.19 -27.64
N ALA A 153 23.78 -56.37 -27.18
CA ALA A 153 25.22 -56.63 -27.34
C ALA A 153 25.65 -57.91 -26.61
N ALA A 154 25.12 -58.16 -25.41
CA ALA A 154 25.35 -59.41 -24.67
C ALA A 154 24.75 -60.63 -25.40
N ALA A 155 23.55 -60.50 -25.97
CA ALA A 155 22.93 -61.55 -26.77
C ALA A 155 23.70 -61.82 -28.08
N GLU A 156 24.23 -60.79 -28.74
CA GLU A 156 25.09 -60.93 -29.92
C GLU A 156 26.45 -61.57 -29.56
N ALA A 157 27.04 -61.23 -28.41
CA ALA A 157 28.24 -61.88 -27.90
C ALA A 157 28.02 -63.37 -27.56
N LEU A 158 26.83 -63.72 -27.04
CA LEU A 158 26.43 -65.11 -26.78
C LEU A 158 25.99 -65.86 -28.06
N GLY A 159 25.49 -65.13 -29.07
CA GLY A 159 25.13 -65.67 -30.40
C GLY A 159 26.34 -65.90 -31.31
N GLY A 160 27.49 -65.32 -30.96
CA GLY A 160 28.78 -65.49 -31.62
C GLY A 160 29.70 -66.53 -30.98
N ASP A 161 29.19 -67.39 -30.08
CA ASP A 161 30.00 -68.40 -29.40
C ASP A 161 30.21 -69.65 -30.30
N PRO A 162 31.46 -69.99 -30.69
CA PRO A 162 31.74 -71.24 -31.41
C PRO A 162 31.35 -72.49 -30.60
N LEU A 163 31.08 -72.36 -29.30
CA LEU A 163 30.57 -73.44 -28.46
C LEU A 163 29.10 -73.77 -28.73
N ALA A 164 28.27 -72.85 -29.23
CA ALA A 164 26.91 -73.16 -29.66
C ALA A 164 26.88 -73.98 -30.97
N ALA A 165 27.92 -73.87 -31.80
CA ALA A 165 28.13 -74.78 -32.94
C ALA A 165 28.65 -76.15 -32.47
N GLY A 166 29.54 -76.18 -31.47
CA GLY A 166 30.03 -77.41 -30.84
C GLY A 166 28.93 -78.23 -30.16
N VAL A 167 28.02 -77.60 -29.41
CA VAL A 167 26.91 -78.28 -28.72
C VAL A 167 25.85 -78.78 -29.70
N ARG A 168 25.53 -78.03 -30.77
CA ARG A 168 24.63 -78.50 -31.84
C ARG A 168 25.23 -79.64 -32.67
N SER A 169 26.54 -79.62 -32.90
CA SER A 169 27.26 -80.72 -33.57
C SER A 169 27.36 -81.97 -32.67
N ALA A 170 27.59 -81.79 -31.37
CA ALA A 170 27.62 -82.90 -30.40
C ALA A 170 26.24 -83.55 -30.19
N LEU A 171 25.16 -82.78 -30.19
CA LEU A 171 23.78 -83.31 -30.13
C LEU A 171 23.37 -84.01 -31.44
N ALA A 172 23.83 -83.52 -32.61
CA ALA A 172 23.58 -84.18 -33.88
C ALA A 172 24.37 -85.50 -34.05
N GLN A 173 25.56 -85.62 -33.46
CA GLN A 173 26.35 -86.86 -33.46
C GLN A 173 25.90 -87.86 -32.36
N ALA A 174 25.21 -87.40 -31.32
CA ALA A 174 24.68 -88.26 -30.25
C ALA A 174 23.31 -88.89 -30.55
N GLY A 175 22.68 -88.59 -31.70
CA GLY A 175 21.50 -89.33 -32.17
C GLY A 175 20.28 -89.28 -31.24
N VAL A 176 19.99 -88.13 -30.62
CA VAL A 176 18.74 -87.93 -29.86
C VAL A 176 17.88 -86.91 -30.60
N ARG A 177 16.69 -87.35 -31.00
CA ARG A 177 15.60 -86.49 -31.51
C ARG A 177 15.01 -85.65 -30.39
#